data_AF-B3DZQ0-F1
#
_entry.id   AF-B3DZQ0-F1
#
_cell.length_a   1.000
_cell.length_b   1.000
_cell.length_c   1.000
_cell.angle_alpha   90.00
_cell.angle_beta   90.00
_cell.angle_gamma   90.00
#
_symmetry.space_group_name_H-M   'P 1'
#
loop_
_entity.id
_entity.type
_entity.pdbx_description
1 polymer ?
#
loop_
_entity_poly.entity_id
_entity_poly.type
_entity_poly.pdbx_seq_one_letter_code
_entity_poly.pdbx_strand_id
1 'polypeptide(L)'
;MVLVNVNIMEEKPVHDTSGVRSSTDIHLLFQKKFHENLKRSCLASYSVKLRYCPTNGILPNELVEIPKTDHLHFFNGYVQRALGYTIEDLAMENGDQGGELTLLLDGAKNFSHQKKRYEVLSKKLDRIRIWSIGPLEGLPPNIDLIHPVHPRLTKYRFYLFRNLKLEVVFVCKQLNRATEISAQKFIGFCSFDPFIVHSLRWKFYLLSSGIEKIINHWEKFFLWPTFRIQEIENFINTKLNSYFSEKS
;
A
#
# COMPACT_ATOMS: atom_id res chain seq x y z
N MET A 1 -20.81 64.41 -24.00
CA MET A 1 -21.27 64.29 -22.61
C MET A 1 -22.54 63.45 -22.61
N VAL A 2 -22.38 62.14 -22.38
CA VAL A 2 -23.47 61.19 -22.11
C VAL A 2 -22.88 60.16 -21.13
N LEU A 3 -23.51 60.04 -19.97
CA LEU A 3 -23.19 59.11 -18.89
C LEU A 3 -23.54 57.68 -19.31
N VAL A 4 -22.65 56.73 -19.08
CA VAL A 4 -22.97 55.30 -19.16
C VAL A 4 -22.91 54.71 -17.75
N ASN A 5 -24.06 54.26 -17.28
CA ASN A 5 -24.27 53.56 -16.02
C ASN A 5 -23.41 52.28 -15.96
N VAL A 6 -22.63 52.15 -14.89
CA VAL A 6 -21.95 50.90 -14.53
C VAL A 6 -22.95 50.07 -13.72
N ASN A 7 -23.48 49.02 -14.34
CA ASN A 7 -24.21 47.98 -13.62
C ASN A 7 -23.19 47.10 -12.88
N ILE A 8 -23.20 47.17 -11.56
CA ILE A 8 -22.43 46.27 -10.69
C ILE A 8 -23.16 44.92 -10.70
N MET A 9 -22.64 43.95 -11.44
CA MET A 9 -23.02 42.55 -11.25
C MET A 9 -22.29 42.04 -10.00
N GLU A 10 -23.07 41.72 -8.98
CA GLU A 10 -22.61 40.98 -7.80
C GLU A 10 -22.04 39.62 -8.23
N GLU A 11 -20.74 39.43 -8.03
CA GLU A 11 -20.13 38.10 -8.03
C GLU A 11 -20.65 37.33 -6.81
N LYS A 12 -21.55 36.37 -7.05
CA LYS A 12 -21.88 35.35 -6.05
C LYS A 12 -20.66 34.45 -5.84
N PRO A 13 -20.17 34.26 -4.60
CA PRO A 13 -19.14 33.28 -4.34
C PRO A 13 -19.75 31.89 -4.50
N VAL A 14 -19.21 31.12 -5.45
CA VAL A 14 -19.51 29.69 -5.60
C VAL A 14 -18.90 28.97 -4.40
N HIS A 15 -19.70 28.80 -3.35
CA HIS A 15 -19.46 27.79 -2.33
C HIS A 15 -19.78 26.43 -2.93
N ASP A 16 -18.75 25.73 -3.39
CA ASP A 16 -18.82 24.29 -3.66
C ASP A 16 -17.80 23.56 -2.79
N THR A 17 -18.07 23.53 -1.48
CA THR A 17 -17.40 22.65 -0.52
C THR A 17 -18.20 21.35 -0.40
N SER A 18 -18.36 20.62 -1.50
CA SER A 18 -19.01 19.31 -1.52
C SER A 18 -17.96 18.18 -1.41
N GLY A 19 -17.52 17.92 -0.18
CA GLY A 19 -17.17 16.56 0.26
C GLY A 19 -15.77 16.03 -0.04
N VAL A 20 -14.73 16.86 -0.03
CA VAL A 20 -13.33 16.38 0.07
C VAL A 20 -13.03 16.11 1.55
N ARG A 21 -12.82 14.84 1.93
CA ARG A 21 -12.33 14.51 3.28
C ARG A 21 -10.95 15.12 3.46
N SER A 22 -10.67 15.71 4.61
CA SER A 22 -9.32 16.22 4.86
C SER A 22 -8.31 15.06 4.88
N SER A 23 -7.06 15.34 4.51
CA SER A 23 -5.98 14.33 4.58
C SER A 23 -5.86 13.70 5.97
N THR A 24 -6.09 14.50 7.02
CA THR A 24 -6.14 14.05 8.42
C THR A 24 -7.24 13.01 8.66
N ASP A 25 -8.43 13.19 8.09
CA ASP A 25 -9.56 12.25 8.23
C ASP A 25 -9.27 10.90 7.56
N ILE A 26 -8.60 10.94 6.40
CA ILE A 26 -8.19 9.74 5.66
C ILE A 26 -7.16 8.94 6.45
N HIS A 27 -6.17 9.62 7.03
CA HIS A 27 -5.14 8.98 7.83
C HIS A 27 -5.74 8.30 9.07
N LEU A 28 -6.66 8.98 9.77
CA LEU A 28 -7.37 8.41 10.92
C LEU A 28 -8.22 7.19 10.51
N LEU A 29 -8.93 7.26 9.39
CA LEU A 29 -9.70 6.13 8.86
C LEU A 29 -8.81 4.93 8.54
N PHE A 30 -7.68 5.17 7.88
CA PHE A 30 -6.71 4.12 7.59
C PHE A 30 -6.17 3.48 8.86
N GLN A 31 -5.74 4.29 9.83
CA GLN A 31 -5.25 3.78 11.11
C GLN A 31 -6.30 2.91 11.81
N LYS A 32 -7.55 3.37 11.88
CA LYS A 32 -8.63 2.60 12.49
C LYS A 32 -8.79 1.21 11.84
N LYS A 33 -8.90 1.18 10.52
CA LYS A 33 -9.05 -0.07 9.75
C LYS A 33 -7.83 -0.97 9.86
N PHE A 34 -6.64 -0.39 9.86
CA PHE A 34 -5.41 -1.12 10.02
C PHE A 34 -5.39 -1.86 11.36
N HIS A 35 -5.77 -1.21 12.48
CA HIS A 35 -5.88 -1.89 13.77
C HIS A 35 -6.95 -2.98 13.76
N GLU A 36 -8.10 -2.75 13.14
CA GLU A 36 -9.15 -3.78 13.03
C GLU A 36 -8.63 -5.02 12.30
N ASN A 37 -7.89 -4.83 11.21
CA ASN A 37 -7.29 -5.91 10.45
C ASN A 37 -6.10 -6.57 11.18
N LEU A 38 -5.32 -5.81 11.96
CA LEU A 38 -4.29 -6.38 12.83
C LEU A 38 -4.88 -7.26 13.93
N LYS A 39 -5.96 -6.81 14.60
CA LYS A 39 -6.64 -7.59 15.65
C LYS A 39 -7.12 -8.95 15.12
N ARG A 40 -7.55 -9.02 13.86
CA ARG A 40 -7.95 -10.26 13.18
C ARG A 40 -6.78 -11.22 12.88
N SER A 41 -5.53 -10.77 12.95
CA SER A 41 -4.37 -11.62 12.66
C SER A 41 -4.05 -12.64 13.75
N CYS A 42 -4.62 -12.48 14.97
CA CYS A 42 -4.51 -13.37 16.13
C CYS A 42 -3.08 -13.75 16.57
N LEU A 43 -2.04 -13.15 15.99
CA LEU A 43 -0.65 -13.56 16.16
C LEU A 43 0.27 -12.35 16.33
N ALA A 44 1.49 -12.60 16.82
CA ALA A 44 2.49 -11.57 17.06
C ALA A 44 2.70 -10.71 15.80
N SER A 45 2.35 -9.43 15.90
CA SER A 45 2.45 -8.44 14.83
C SER A 45 3.44 -7.38 15.26
N TYR A 46 4.38 -7.04 14.39
CA TYR A 46 5.37 -6.02 14.68
C TYR A 46 5.77 -5.27 13.42
N SER A 47 6.09 -4.00 13.60
CA SER A 47 6.71 -3.15 12.59
C SER A 47 7.90 -2.42 13.21
N VAL A 48 8.99 -2.29 12.47
CA VAL A 48 10.16 -1.54 12.90
C VAL A 48 10.34 -0.38 11.96
N LYS A 49 10.19 0.84 12.48
CA LYS A 49 10.53 2.06 11.75
C LYS A 49 12.02 2.03 11.45
N LEU A 50 12.37 2.26 10.20
CA LEU A 50 13.74 2.33 9.75
C LEU A 50 14.16 3.79 9.55
N ARG A 51 15.43 4.09 9.79
CA ARG A 51 16.02 5.40 9.54
C ARG A 51 17.17 5.29 8.57
N TYR A 52 17.32 6.28 7.69
CA TYR A 52 18.48 6.40 6.84
C TYR A 52 19.67 6.98 7.63
N CYS A 53 20.83 6.37 7.45
CA CYS A 53 22.12 6.78 8.00
C CYS A 53 23.11 6.87 6.82
N PRO A 54 23.71 8.05 6.56
CA PRO A 54 24.60 8.22 5.41
C PRO A 54 25.80 7.26 5.37
N THR A 55 26.30 6.86 6.53
CA THR A 55 27.50 6.00 6.65
C THR A 55 27.16 4.51 6.65
N ASN A 56 26.02 4.14 7.25
CA ASN A 56 25.68 2.74 7.54
C ASN A 56 24.43 2.26 6.78
N GLY A 57 23.92 3.07 5.84
CA GLY A 57 22.69 2.77 5.11
C GLY A 57 21.46 2.84 6.01
N ILE A 58 20.55 1.87 5.90
CA ILE A 58 19.29 1.89 6.65
C ILE A 58 19.41 1.05 7.92
N LEU A 59 19.04 1.65 9.06
CA LEU A 59 19.16 1.04 10.38
C LEU A 59 17.78 0.94 11.07
N PRO A 60 17.57 -0.08 11.92
CA PRO A 60 16.39 -0.10 12.80
C PRO A 60 16.42 1.11 13.75
N ASN A 61 15.26 1.73 13.94
CA ASN A 61 15.12 2.91 14.81
C ASN A 61 14.19 2.63 16.00
N GLU A 62 12.96 2.20 15.71
CA GLU A 62 11.88 2.15 16.71
C GLU A 62 10.95 0.97 16.41
N LEU A 63 10.56 0.23 17.45
CA LEU A 63 9.48 -0.75 17.34
C LEU A 63 8.14 0.00 17.42
N VAL A 64 7.31 -0.15 16.39
CA VAL A 64 6.02 0.51 16.27
C VAL A 64 4.93 -0.52 15.96
N GLU A 65 3.72 -0.26 16.45
CA GLU A 65 2.57 -1.11 16.12
C GLU A 65 2.06 -0.81 14.70
N ILE A 66 2.01 0.48 14.34
CA ILE A 66 1.53 0.95 13.03
C ILE A 66 2.70 1.47 12.19
N PRO A 67 2.86 0.97 10.95
CA PRO A 67 3.76 1.59 9.99
C PRO A 67 3.36 3.05 9.71
N LYS A 68 4.24 4.00 10.04
CA LYS A 68 4.07 5.41 9.66
C LYS A 68 4.13 5.55 8.14
N THR A 69 3.30 6.45 7.59
CA THR A 69 3.29 6.74 6.15
C THR A 69 4.60 7.39 5.73
N ASP A 70 4.97 7.18 4.48
CA ASP A 70 6.15 7.77 3.81
C ASP A 70 7.50 7.42 4.47
N HIS A 71 7.49 6.43 5.37
CA HIS A 71 8.66 5.90 6.04
C HIS A 71 8.82 4.42 5.72
N LEU A 72 10.07 3.99 5.52
CA LEU A 72 10.39 2.58 5.39
C LEU A 72 10.22 1.85 6.73
N HIS A 73 9.54 0.71 6.67
CA HIS A 73 9.32 -0.18 7.79
C HIS A 73 9.74 -1.59 7.43
N PHE A 74 10.28 -2.29 8.41
CA PHE A 74 10.41 -3.74 8.38
C PHE A 74 9.24 -4.36 9.14
N PHE A 75 8.57 -5.35 8.55
CA PHE A 75 7.41 -5.99 9.18
C PHE A 75 7.24 -7.44 8.75
N ASN A 76 6.46 -8.20 9.51
CA ASN A 76 6.15 -9.59 9.20
C ASN A 76 4.98 -9.73 8.20
N GLY A 77 4.69 -10.95 7.78
CA GLY A 77 3.61 -11.21 6.83
C GLY A 77 2.21 -10.87 7.34
N TYR A 78 1.96 -10.91 8.66
CA TYR A 78 0.66 -10.51 9.22
C TYR A 78 0.38 -9.02 9.02
N VAL A 79 1.36 -8.17 9.31
CA VAL A 79 1.27 -6.72 9.07
C VAL A 79 1.15 -6.42 7.57
N GLN A 80 1.92 -7.10 6.71
CA GLN A 80 1.81 -6.97 5.25
C GLN A 80 0.38 -7.24 4.77
N ARG A 81 -0.24 -8.34 5.24
CA ARG A 81 -1.60 -8.72 4.88
C ARG A 81 -2.63 -7.71 5.42
N ALA A 82 -2.47 -7.26 6.66
CA ALA A 82 -3.35 -6.26 7.26
C ALA A 82 -3.35 -4.94 6.47
N LEU A 83 -2.19 -4.48 5.98
CA LEU A 83 -2.07 -3.32 5.10
C LEU A 83 -2.83 -3.52 3.79
N GLY A 84 -2.68 -4.69 3.16
CA GLY A 84 -3.42 -5.03 1.93
C GLY A 84 -4.93 -4.99 2.12
N TYR A 85 -5.44 -5.67 3.17
CA TYR A 85 -6.87 -5.66 3.50
C TYR A 85 -7.40 -4.27 3.84
N THR A 86 -6.59 -3.45 4.49
CA THR A 86 -6.97 -2.08 4.82
C THR A 86 -7.20 -1.25 3.56
N ILE A 87 -6.33 -1.37 2.55
CA ILE A 87 -6.49 -0.66 1.28
C ILE A 87 -7.70 -1.18 0.51
N GLU A 88 -7.91 -2.49 0.49
CA GLU A 88 -9.11 -3.06 -0.14
C GLU A 88 -10.41 -2.66 0.60
N ASP A 89 -10.40 -2.53 1.93
CA ASP A 89 -11.54 -2.05 2.71
C ASP A 89 -11.83 -0.58 2.41
N LEU A 90 -10.78 0.24 2.24
CA LEU A 90 -10.92 1.61 1.76
C LEU A 90 -11.51 1.66 0.36
N ALA A 91 -11.07 0.78 -0.55
CA ALA A 91 -11.62 0.68 -1.89
C ALA A 91 -13.10 0.27 -1.88
N MET A 92 -13.50 -0.62 -0.97
CA MET A 92 -14.88 -1.07 -0.83
C MET A 92 -15.83 0.04 -0.38
N GLU A 93 -15.39 0.85 0.58
CA GLU A 93 -16.19 1.93 1.19
C GLU A 93 -16.25 3.18 0.33
N ASN A 94 -15.22 3.44 -0.47
CA ASN A 94 -15.13 4.64 -1.30
C ASN A 94 -15.34 4.34 -2.80
N GLY A 95 -15.58 3.08 -3.14
CA GLY A 95 -15.71 2.63 -4.53
C GLY A 95 -16.97 3.11 -5.23
N ASP A 96 -18.03 3.51 -4.51
CA ASP A 96 -19.26 4.04 -5.14
C ASP A 96 -19.04 5.37 -5.88
N GLN A 97 -17.85 5.96 -5.73
CA GLN A 97 -17.38 7.15 -6.46
C GLN A 97 -16.47 6.78 -7.64
N GLY A 98 -16.53 5.51 -8.08
CA GLY A 98 -15.60 4.94 -9.04
C GLY A 98 -14.21 4.72 -8.45
N GLY A 99 -13.23 4.64 -9.33
CA GLY A 99 -11.82 4.48 -9.01
C GLY A 99 -11.20 3.18 -9.49
N GLU A 100 -9.93 3.04 -9.15
CA GLU A 100 -9.05 1.99 -9.63
C GLU A 100 -8.34 1.33 -8.45
N LEU A 101 -8.44 0.01 -8.37
CA LEU A 101 -7.65 -0.81 -7.44
C LEU A 101 -6.63 -1.64 -8.23
N THR A 102 -5.35 -1.44 -7.98
CA THR A 102 -4.25 -2.23 -8.55
C THR A 102 -3.57 -3.01 -7.43
N LEU A 103 -3.42 -4.33 -7.57
CA LEU A 103 -2.74 -5.16 -6.58
C LEU A 103 -1.98 -6.33 -7.19
N LEU A 104 -1.07 -6.93 -6.42
CA LEU A 104 -0.40 -8.18 -6.77
C LEU A 104 -0.87 -9.33 -5.88
N LEU A 105 -1.31 -10.42 -6.52
CA LEU A 105 -1.67 -11.67 -5.87
C LEU A 105 -0.65 -12.77 -6.18
N ASP A 106 -0.30 -13.56 -5.14
CA ASP A 106 0.49 -14.79 -5.28
C ASP A 106 -0.35 -15.95 -5.84
N GLY A 107 -0.90 -15.76 -7.03
CA GLY A 107 -1.59 -16.80 -7.79
C GLY A 107 -2.98 -17.18 -7.30
N ALA A 108 -3.51 -18.25 -7.90
CA ALA A 108 -4.92 -18.63 -7.84
C ALA A 108 -5.44 -18.97 -6.43
N LYS A 109 -4.59 -19.48 -5.53
CA LYS A 109 -5.01 -19.83 -4.17
C LYS A 109 -5.44 -18.60 -3.37
N ASN A 110 -4.72 -17.49 -3.49
CA ASN A 110 -5.11 -16.26 -2.80
C ASN A 110 -6.35 -15.62 -3.43
N PHE A 111 -6.46 -15.70 -4.76
CA PHE A 111 -7.62 -15.19 -5.48
C PHE A 111 -8.90 -15.96 -5.11
N SER A 112 -8.88 -17.30 -5.07
CA SER A 112 -10.08 -18.10 -4.81
C SER A 112 -10.70 -17.81 -3.45
N HIS A 113 -9.87 -17.66 -2.40
CA HIS A 113 -10.33 -17.27 -1.06
C HIS A 113 -10.98 -15.88 -1.01
N GLN A 114 -10.65 -15.00 -1.96
CA GLN A 114 -11.13 -13.62 -2.01
C GLN A 114 -12.02 -13.33 -3.22
N LYS A 115 -12.39 -14.35 -4.00
CA LYS A 115 -13.11 -14.17 -5.26
C LYS A 115 -14.39 -13.36 -5.07
N LYS A 116 -15.20 -13.72 -4.08
CA LYS A 116 -16.44 -12.99 -3.73
C LYS A 116 -16.18 -11.52 -3.38
N ARG A 117 -15.06 -11.21 -2.73
CA ARG A 117 -14.68 -9.84 -2.40
C ARG A 117 -14.33 -9.05 -3.66
N TYR A 118 -13.55 -9.63 -4.58
CA TYR A 118 -13.23 -8.99 -5.84
C TYR A 118 -14.45 -8.85 -6.76
N GLU A 119 -15.39 -9.80 -6.75
CA GLU A 119 -16.68 -9.67 -7.43
C GLU A 119 -17.48 -8.47 -6.89
N VAL A 120 -17.52 -8.25 -5.59
CA VAL A 120 -18.19 -7.07 -5.01
C VAL A 120 -17.45 -5.78 -5.37
N LEU A 121 -16.12 -5.73 -5.24
CA LEU A 121 -15.32 -4.57 -5.66
C LEU A 121 -15.55 -4.24 -7.13
N SER A 122 -15.68 -5.27 -7.97
CA SER A 122 -15.87 -5.11 -9.40
C SER A 122 -17.22 -4.45 -9.74
N LYS A 123 -18.19 -4.48 -8.85
CA LYS A 123 -19.46 -3.76 -9.07
C LYS A 123 -19.40 -2.29 -8.69
N LYS A 124 -18.39 -1.90 -7.91
CA LYS A 124 -18.21 -0.55 -7.37
C LYS A 124 -17.17 0.24 -8.16
N LEU A 125 -16.03 -0.40 -8.44
CA LEU A 125 -14.88 0.26 -9.05
C LEU A 125 -14.98 0.26 -10.57
N ASP A 126 -14.49 1.36 -11.18
CA ASP A 126 -14.34 1.46 -12.64
C ASP A 126 -13.41 0.37 -13.17
N ARG A 127 -12.40 0.00 -12.35
CA ARG A 127 -11.42 -1.00 -12.73
C ARG A 127 -10.70 -1.65 -11.56
N ILE A 128 -10.46 -2.94 -11.69
CA ILE A 128 -9.52 -3.68 -10.84
C ILE A 128 -8.40 -4.21 -11.72
N ARG A 129 -7.15 -4.04 -11.33
CA ARG A 129 -5.98 -4.58 -12.02
C ARG A 129 -5.24 -5.54 -11.10
N ILE A 130 -5.28 -6.82 -11.45
CA ILE A 130 -4.64 -7.87 -10.66
C ILE A 130 -3.38 -8.33 -11.37
N TRP A 131 -2.26 -8.15 -10.72
CA TRP A 131 -1.01 -8.78 -11.11
C TRP A 131 -0.98 -10.19 -10.56
N SER A 132 -0.90 -11.19 -11.43
CA SER A 132 -0.89 -12.59 -11.00
C SER A 132 0.24 -13.38 -11.63
N ILE A 133 1.05 -13.98 -10.77
CA ILE A 133 2.17 -14.85 -11.13
C ILE A 133 1.69 -16.17 -11.78
N GLY A 134 0.39 -16.47 -11.73
CA GLY A 134 -0.24 -17.59 -12.43
C GLY A 134 -1.55 -17.21 -13.11
N PRO A 135 -2.14 -18.11 -13.93
CA PRO A 135 -3.44 -17.87 -14.55
C PRO A 135 -4.53 -17.71 -13.47
N LEU A 136 -5.47 -16.79 -13.74
CA LEU A 136 -6.70 -16.64 -12.98
C LEU A 136 -7.88 -16.80 -13.94
N GLU A 137 -8.86 -17.61 -13.55
CA GLU A 137 -10.04 -17.90 -14.37
C GLU A 137 -11.32 -17.36 -13.72
N GLY A 138 -12.34 -17.12 -14.55
CA GLY A 138 -13.65 -16.65 -14.09
C GLY A 138 -13.62 -15.26 -13.48
N LEU A 139 -12.81 -14.36 -14.08
CA LEU A 139 -12.72 -12.96 -13.69
C LEU A 139 -13.92 -12.17 -14.26
N PRO A 140 -14.54 -11.27 -13.46
CA PRO A 140 -15.48 -10.28 -13.97
C PRO A 140 -14.84 -9.40 -15.05
N PRO A 141 -15.63 -8.84 -16.00
CA PRO A 141 -15.12 -8.14 -17.18
C PRO A 141 -14.32 -6.86 -16.88
N ASN A 142 -14.50 -6.27 -15.70
CA ASN A 142 -13.79 -5.06 -15.27
C ASN A 142 -12.60 -5.36 -14.33
N ILE A 143 -12.21 -6.64 -14.25
CA ILE A 143 -10.94 -7.06 -13.66
C ILE A 143 -9.96 -7.36 -14.80
N ASP A 144 -8.98 -6.47 -14.96
CA ASP A 144 -7.85 -6.69 -15.86
C ASP A 144 -6.83 -7.62 -15.17
N LEU A 145 -6.47 -8.71 -15.84
CA LEU A 145 -5.37 -9.57 -15.43
C LEU A 145 -4.07 -9.10 -16.08
N ILE A 146 -3.06 -8.84 -15.25
CA ILE A 146 -1.71 -8.47 -15.69
C ILE A 146 -0.77 -9.60 -15.28
N HIS A 147 -0.08 -10.18 -16.25
CA HIS A 147 0.93 -11.19 -15.96
C HIS A 147 2.29 -10.52 -15.75
N PRO A 148 2.88 -10.58 -14.54
CA PRO A 148 4.25 -10.15 -14.34
C PRO A 148 5.16 -11.11 -15.11
N VAL A 149 5.66 -10.65 -16.26
CA VAL A 149 6.51 -11.45 -17.14
C VAL A 149 7.87 -11.76 -16.51
N HIS A 150 8.27 -11.00 -15.48
CA HIS A 150 9.61 -11.07 -14.92
C HIS A 150 9.66 -11.71 -13.51
N PRO A 151 10.43 -12.80 -13.29
CA PRO A 151 10.50 -13.51 -12.00
C PRO A 151 10.93 -12.64 -10.81
N ARG A 152 11.72 -11.58 -11.03
CA ARG A 152 12.11 -10.66 -9.94
C ARG A 152 10.95 -9.87 -9.34
N LEU A 153 9.81 -9.79 -10.03
CA LEU A 153 8.62 -9.10 -9.52
C LEU A 153 7.87 -9.93 -8.47
N THR A 154 8.12 -11.24 -8.41
CA THR A 154 7.44 -12.18 -7.49
C THR A 154 7.69 -11.90 -6.01
N LYS A 155 8.79 -11.21 -5.68
CA LYS A 155 9.12 -10.81 -4.31
C LYS A 155 8.43 -9.51 -3.88
N TYR A 156 7.73 -8.82 -4.77
CA TYR A 156 7.06 -7.57 -4.43
C TYR A 156 5.60 -7.81 -4.09
N ARG A 157 5.06 -7.06 -3.13
CA ARG A 157 3.62 -6.89 -2.95
C ARG A 157 3.32 -5.42 -3.07
N PHE A 158 2.21 -5.11 -3.72
CA PHE A 158 1.69 -3.76 -3.73
C PHE A 158 0.18 -3.77 -3.79
N TYR A 159 -0.39 -2.71 -3.21
CA TYR A 159 -1.81 -2.40 -3.22
C TYR A 159 -1.90 -0.90 -3.47
N LEU A 160 -2.65 -0.51 -4.47
CA LEU A 160 -2.84 0.88 -4.86
C LEU A 160 -4.32 1.09 -5.10
N PHE A 161 -4.94 1.95 -4.32
CA PHE A 161 -6.31 2.38 -4.55
C PHE A 161 -6.30 3.88 -4.83
N ARG A 162 -7.03 4.28 -5.87
CA ARG A 162 -7.27 5.69 -6.15
C ARG A 162 -8.69 5.94 -6.64
N ASN A 163 -9.27 7.04 -6.20
CA ASN A 163 -10.45 7.66 -6.78
C ASN A 163 -10.30 9.20 -6.68
N LEU A 164 -11.38 9.95 -6.90
CA LEU A 164 -11.35 11.42 -6.84
C LEU A 164 -11.06 12.00 -5.45
N LYS A 165 -11.20 11.22 -4.37
CA LYS A 165 -11.10 11.70 -2.98
C LYS A 165 -9.98 11.07 -2.17
N LEU A 166 -9.57 9.87 -2.55
CA LEU A 166 -8.67 9.04 -1.78
C LEU A 166 -7.66 8.39 -2.72
N GLU A 167 -6.39 8.61 -2.42
CA GLU A 167 -5.28 7.94 -3.06
C GLU A 167 -4.40 7.32 -1.98
N VAL A 168 -4.12 6.03 -2.10
CA VAL A 168 -3.30 5.28 -1.16
C VAL A 168 -2.52 4.21 -1.89
N VAL A 169 -1.26 4.05 -1.49
CA VAL A 169 -0.39 3.00 -2.01
C VAL A 169 0.39 2.36 -0.87
N PHE A 170 0.44 1.03 -0.90
CA PHE A 170 1.36 0.22 -0.13
C PHE A 170 2.24 -0.53 -1.11
N VAL A 171 3.56 -0.49 -0.89
CA VAL A 171 4.51 -1.28 -1.65
C VAL A 171 5.57 -1.85 -0.72
N CYS A 172 5.85 -3.14 -0.89
CA CYS A 172 6.89 -3.82 -0.13
C CYS A 172 7.60 -4.90 -0.94
N LYS A 173 8.79 -5.24 -0.47
CA LYS A 173 9.65 -6.31 -0.98
C LYS A 173 9.84 -7.35 0.11
N GLN A 174 9.61 -8.61 -0.22
CA GLN A 174 9.95 -9.74 0.62
C GLN A 174 11.47 -9.94 0.62
N LEU A 175 12.04 -10.15 1.80
CA LEU A 175 13.48 -10.21 2.02
C LEU A 175 13.99 -11.65 2.14
N ASN A 176 13.12 -12.57 2.57
CA ASN A 176 13.42 -13.98 2.70
C ASN A 176 12.59 -14.82 1.73
N ARG A 177 12.85 -16.13 1.67
CA ARG A 177 12.13 -17.09 0.81
C ARG A 177 10.99 -17.81 1.52
N ALA A 178 10.56 -17.32 2.69
CA ALA A 178 9.50 -17.96 3.46
C ALA A 178 8.16 -17.93 2.70
N THR A 179 7.46 -19.06 2.69
CA THR A 179 6.13 -19.20 2.09
C THR A 179 5.03 -19.05 3.15
N GLU A 180 5.32 -19.41 4.39
CA GLU A 180 4.42 -19.25 5.52
C GLU A 180 4.38 -17.79 5.99
N ILE A 181 3.17 -17.24 6.13
CA ILE A 181 2.94 -15.84 6.52
C ILE A 181 3.65 -15.45 7.83
N SER A 182 3.73 -16.37 8.79
CA SER A 182 4.41 -16.18 10.08
C SER A 182 5.92 -15.91 9.93
N ALA A 183 6.56 -16.57 8.96
CA ALA A 183 7.99 -16.51 8.74
C ALA A 183 8.37 -15.44 7.72
N GLN A 184 7.42 -14.93 6.93
CA GLN A 184 7.69 -13.89 5.93
C GLN A 184 8.18 -12.59 6.54
N LYS A 185 9.23 -12.02 5.95
CA LYS A 185 9.82 -10.74 6.32
C LYS A 185 9.78 -9.77 5.14
N PHE A 186 9.28 -8.57 5.37
CA PHE A 186 9.09 -7.55 4.36
C PHE A 186 9.76 -6.25 4.75
N ILE A 187 10.17 -5.48 3.74
CA ILE A 187 10.45 -4.06 3.85
C ILE A 187 9.55 -3.28 2.90
N GLY A 188 8.97 -2.19 3.37
CA GLY A 188 8.07 -1.39 2.55
C GLY A 188 7.60 -0.13 3.23
N PHE A 189 6.68 0.57 2.57
CA PHE A 189 6.04 1.77 3.10
C PHE A 189 4.62 1.90 2.53
N CYS A 190 3.81 2.69 3.22
CA CYS A 190 2.51 3.15 2.77
C CYS A 190 2.57 4.66 2.52
N SER A 191 1.79 5.19 1.59
CA SER A 191 1.71 6.62 1.31
C SER A 191 0.29 7.03 0.91
N PHE A 192 -0.09 8.23 1.30
CA PHE A 192 -1.29 8.94 0.83
C PHE A 192 -0.94 10.15 -0.04
N ASP A 193 0.34 10.38 -0.31
CA ASP A 193 0.78 11.47 -1.17
C ASP A 193 0.36 11.18 -2.62
N PRO A 194 -0.50 12.02 -3.23
CA PRO A 194 -0.94 11.84 -4.62
C PRO A 194 0.22 11.73 -5.61
N PHE A 195 1.31 12.48 -5.39
CA PHE A 195 2.49 12.43 -6.26
C PHE A 195 3.17 11.06 -6.18
N ILE A 196 3.28 10.49 -4.99
CA ILE A 196 3.86 9.15 -4.79
C ILE A 196 2.94 8.08 -5.40
N VAL A 197 1.63 8.16 -5.15
CA VAL A 197 0.64 7.22 -5.69
C VAL A 197 0.64 7.24 -7.21
N HIS A 198 0.57 8.42 -7.82
CA HIS A 198 0.65 8.57 -9.27
C HIS A 198 1.96 8.03 -9.84
N SER A 199 3.11 8.42 -9.26
CA SER A 199 4.43 7.96 -9.71
C SER A 199 4.54 6.43 -9.68
N LEU A 200 4.07 5.80 -8.61
CA LEU A 200 4.08 4.34 -8.48
C LEU A 200 3.13 3.66 -9.46
N ARG A 201 1.93 4.21 -9.66
CA ARG A 201 0.98 3.71 -10.65
C ARG A 201 1.61 3.64 -12.05
N TRP A 202 2.25 4.73 -12.50
CA TRP A 202 2.95 4.77 -13.78
C TRP A 202 4.09 3.75 -13.85
N LYS A 203 4.88 3.62 -12.78
CA LYS A 203 5.97 2.64 -12.70
C LYS A 203 5.45 1.20 -12.76
N PHE A 204 4.34 0.87 -12.13
CA PHE A 204 3.75 -0.47 -12.23
C PHE A 204 3.40 -0.80 -13.68
N TYR A 205 2.75 0.09 -14.44
CA TYR A 205 2.49 -0.16 -15.87
C TYR A 205 3.75 -0.38 -16.70
N LEU A 206 4.83 0.35 -16.39
CA LEU A 206 6.11 0.12 -17.06
C LEU A 206 6.70 -1.24 -16.68
N LEU A 207 6.60 -1.65 -15.42
CA LEU A 207 7.08 -2.95 -14.95
C LEU A 207 6.34 -4.12 -15.59
N SER A 208 5.06 -3.97 -15.95
CA SER A 208 4.29 -5.04 -16.61
C SER A 208 4.79 -5.34 -18.02
N SER A 209 5.55 -4.45 -18.65
CA SER A 209 6.20 -4.72 -19.93
C SER A 209 7.29 -5.79 -19.85
N GLY A 210 7.79 -6.11 -18.65
CA GLY A 210 8.84 -7.11 -18.45
C GLY A 210 10.22 -6.70 -18.96
N ILE A 211 10.42 -5.45 -19.40
CA ILE A 211 11.68 -4.98 -19.96
C ILE A 211 12.78 -4.99 -18.89
N GLU A 212 13.81 -5.81 -19.07
CA GLU A 212 14.91 -6.04 -18.13
C GLU A 212 15.54 -4.74 -17.62
N LYS A 213 15.74 -3.74 -18.50
CA LYS A 213 16.31 -2.43 -18.12
C LYS A 213 15.41 -1.68 -17.13
N ILE A 214 14.09 -1.76 -17.28
CA ILE A 214 13.11 -1.15 -16.38
C ILE A 214 13.10 -1.86 -15.04
N ILE A 215 13.12 -3.20 -15.04
CA ILE A 215 13.20 -4.02 -13.83
C ILE A 215 14.50 -3.73 -13.05
N ASN A 216 15.64 -3.69 -13.74
CA ASN A 216 16.92 -3.35 -13.15
C ASN A 216 16.94 -1.94 -12.58
N HIS A 217 16.31 -0.99 -13.27
CA HIS A 217 16.19 0.37 -12.78
C HIS A 217 15.32 0.43 -11.51
N TRP A 218 14.19 -0.28 -11.48
CA TRP A 218 13.32 -0.37 -10.30
C TRP A 218 14.03 -0.90 -9.05
N GLU A 219 14.85 -1.95 -9.20
CA GLU A 219 15.66 -2.49 -8.11
C GLU A 219 16.71 -1.50 -7.58
N LYS A 220 17.16 -0.56 -8.41
CA LYS A 220 18.12 0.49 -8.04
C LYS A 220 17.44 1.73 -7.46
N PHE A 221 16.25 2.07 -7.94
CA PHE A 221 15.56 3.33 -7.63
C PHE A 221 14.94 3.33 -6.25
N PHE A 222 14.32 2.21 -5.89
CA PHE A 222 14.11 1.93 -4.50
C PHE A 222 15.44 1.43 -3.98
N LEU A 223 16.14 2.25 -3.22
CA LEU A 223 17.22 1.83 -2.34
C LEU A 223 16.62 0.84 -1.34
N TRP A 224 16.28 -0.36 -1.78
CA TRP A 224 15.88 -1.47 -0.93
C TRP A 224 17.17 -1.84 -0.20
N PRO A 225 17.37 -1.34 1.03
CA PRO A 225 18.65 -1.51 1.69
C PRO A 225 18.98 -2.99 1.80
N THR A 226 20.23 -3.32 1.49
CA THR A 226 20.81 -4.62 1.84
C THR A 226 21.20 -4.56 3.32
N PHE A 227 20.29 -4.95 4.21
CA PHE A 227 20.59 -5.14 5.64
C PHE A 227 20.54 -6.63 5.98
N ARG A 228 21.28 -7.04 7.01
CA ARG A 228 21.22 -8.42 7.50
C ARG A 228 19.93 -8.55 8.32
N ILE A 229 19.04 -9.46 7.91
CA ILE A 229 17.78 -9.72 8.63
C ILE A 229 18.04 -9.97 10.13
N GLN A 230 19.16 -10.63 10.46
CA GLN A 230 19.64 -10.85 11.82
C GLN A 230 19.75 -9.58 12.67
N GLU A 231 20.19 -8.45 12.10
CA GLU A 231 20.37 -7.20 12.86
C GLU A 231 19.03 -6.64 13.32
N ILE A 232 18.00 -6.76 12.48
CA ILE A 232 16.65 -6.34 12.84
C ILE A 232 16.03 -7.33 13.82
N GLU A 233 16.25 -8.64 13.64
CA GLU A 233 15.76 -9.64 14.59
C GLU A 233 16.40 -9.48 15.97
N ASN A 234 17.69 -9.19 16.03
CA ASN A 234 18.38 -8.85 17.28
C ASN A 234 17.77 -7.59 17.91
N PHE A 235 17.55 -6.53 17.13
CA PHE A 235 16.89 -5.31 17.62
C PHE A 235 15.49 -5.59 18.19
N ILE A 236 14.68 -6.38 17.48
CA ILE A 236 13.34 -6.78 17.92
C ILE A 236 13.43 -7.54 19.23
N ASN A 237 14.31 -8.55 19.31
CA ASN A 237 14.48 -9.37 20.51
C ASN A 237 14.94 -8.53 21.70
N THR A 238 15.92 -7.64 21.53
CA THR A 238 16.38 -6.74 22.59
C THR A 238 15.26 -5.82 23.09
N LYS A 239 14.46 -5.24 22.19
CA LYS A 239 13.37 -4.32 22.54
C LYS A 239 12.15 -5.02 23.14
N LEU A 240 11.83 -6.22 22.68
CA LEU A 240 10.77 -7.04 23.30
C LEU A 240 11.20 -7.47 24.71
N ASN A 241 12.44 -7.94 24.87
CA ASN A 241 12.96 -8.37 26.17
C ASN A 241 13.00 -7.22 27.19
N SER A 242 13.37 -6.00 26.78
CA SER A 242 13.31 -4.83 27.67
C SER A 242 11.87 -4.51 28.11
N TYR A 243 10.89 -4.68 27.22
CA TYR A 243 9.47 -4.47 27.53
C TYR A 243 8.93 -5.44 28.57
N PHE A 244 9.43 -6.68 28.61
CA PHE A 244 9.03 -7.70 29.59
C PHE A 244 9.76 -7.57 30.93
N SER A 245 10.96 -6.96 30.95
CA SER A 245 11.74 -6.77 32.18
C SER A 245 11.42 -5.46 32.92
N GLU A 246 10.85 -4.46 32.25
CA GLU A 246 10.36 -3.22 32.90
C GLU A 246 8.97 -3.37 33.56
N LYS A 247 8.29 -4.51 33.34
CA LYS A 247 6.93 -4.79 33.88
C LYS A 247 6.89 -5.88 34.95
N SER A 248 8.04 -6.41 35.35
CA SER A 248 8.24 -7.39 36.43
C SER A 248 8.84 -6.71 37.65
#